data_AF-A0AAD4L602-F1
#
_entry.id   AF-A0AAD4L602-F1
#
_cell.length_a   1.000
_cell.length_b   1.000
_cell.length_c   1.000
_cell.angle_alpha   90.00
_cell.angle_beta   90.00
_cell.angle_gamma   90.00
#
_symmetry.space_group_name_H-M   'P 1'
#
loop_
_entity.id
_entity.type
_entity.pdbx_description
1 polymer ?
#
loop_
_entity_poly.entity_id
_entity_poly.type
_entity_poly.pdbx_seq_one_letter_code
_entity_poly.pdbx_strand_id
1 'polypeptide(L)'
;MRVSLVRGFQLARSIQKLINNGVDRHTDGVNRTDRCIYMQQLIDKYSMDLDVKLPPKETRMDNLTVVYTGSAGSLGSYILQSLIDSPRISKIICLNRSADGQRRQTAGNKSRNLSIPWELHGDATKSVVFLTADLSKPDLGLGEAIYGQLLVTVDEMIQNAWKVDFNHTIE
;
A
#
# COMPACT_ATOMS: atom_id res chain seq x y z
N MET A 1 -30.36 -4.19 -7.96
CA MET A 1 -30.43 -5.50 -7.29
C MET A 1 -29.30 -5.55 -6.26
N ARG A 2 -29.64 -5.58 -4.96
CA ARG A 2 -28.70 -5.46 -3.82
C ARG A 2 -27.75 -6.66 -3.74
N VAL A 3 -26.46 -6.42 -3.51
CA VAL A 3 -25.56 -7.41 -2.90
C VAL A 3 -24.91 -6.75 -1.69
N SER A 4 -25.40 -7.13 -0.51
CA SER A 4 -24.95 -6.65 0.79
C SER A 4 -23.53 -7.12 1.10
N LEU A 5 -22.61 -6.19 1.34
CA LEU A 5 -21.25 -6.48 1.80
C LEU A 5 -21.19 -6.43 3.34
N VAL A 6 -21.79 -7.43 3.98
CA VAL A 6 -21.54 -7.76 5.39
C VAL A 6 -20.60 -8.96 5.43
N ARG A 7 -19.31 -8.77 5.15
CA ARG A 7 -18.30 -9.86 5.22
C ARG A 7 -16.92 -9.42 5.73
N GLY A 8 -16.83 -8.40 6.58
CA GLY A 8 -15.60 -8.08 7.32
C GLY A 8 -15.50 -8.78 8.68
N PHE A 9 -16.61 -8.88 9.41
CA PHE A 9 -16.63 -9.39 10.79
C PHE A 9 -16.64 -10.92 10.94
N GLN A 10 -16.91 -11.68 9.87
CA GLN A 10 -16.94 -13.14 9.94
C GLN A 10 -15.54 -13.77 9.90
N LEU A 11 -14.56 -13.12 9.27
CA LEU A 11 -13.20 -13.65 9.20
C LEU A 11 -12.51 -13.57 10.56
N ALA A 12 -12.59 -12.41 11.23
CA ALA A 12 -12.04 -12.21 12.57
C ALA A 12 -12.65 -13.17 13.60
N ARG A 13 -13.98 -13.37 13.58
CA ARG A 13 -14.64 -14.35 14.47
C ARG A 13 -14.29 -15.80 14.13
N SER A 14 -14.06 -16.13 12.86
CA SER A 14 -13.67 -17.48 12.44
C SER A 14 -12.24 -17.81 12.86
N ILE A 15 -11.32 -16.83 12.76
CA ILE A 15 -9.94 -16.94 13.27
C ILE A 15 -9.96 -17.12 14.80
N GLN A 16 -10.77 -16.35 15.51
CA GLN A 16 -10.91 -16.46 16.96
C GLN A 16 -11.51 -17.83 17.39
N LYS A 17 -12.46 -18.38 16.63
CA LYS A 17 -13.00 -19.74 16.87
C LYS A 17 -12.00 -20.85 16.57
N LEU A 18 -11.16 -20.70 15.53
CA LEU A 18 -10.11 -21.67 15.20
C LEU A 18 -9.01 -21.69 16.26
N ILE A 19 -8.63 -20.53 16.80
CA ILE A 19 -7.65 -20.41 17.89
C ILE A 19 -8.19 -21.05 19.19
N ASN A 20 -9.49 -20.93 19.47
CA ASN A 20 -10.08 -21.44 20.70
C ASN A 20 -10.42 -22.95 20.67
N ASN A 21 -10.66 -23.54 19.49
CA ASN A 21 -11.09 -24.94 19.38
C ASN A 21 -9.94 -25.95 19.16
N GLY A 22 -8.70 -25.48 18.94
CA GLY A 22 -7.55 -26.34 18.65
C GLY A 22 -6.56 -26.46 19.82
N VAL A 23 -7.01 -26.87 21.01
CA VAL A 23 -6.12 -27.13 22.16
C VAL A 23 -6.01 -28.63 22.41
N ASP A 24 -5.08 -29.29 21.71
CA ASP A 24 -4.46 -30.51 22.21
C ASP A 24 -3.27 -30.16 23.11
N ARG A 25 -3.21 -30.84 24.25
CA ARG A 25 -2.40 -30.51 25.43
C ARG A 25 -0.99 -31.08 25.32
N HIS A 26 0.00 -30.21 25.20
CA HIS A 26 1.31 -30.44 25.83
C HIS A 26 2.03 -29.12 26.14
N THR A 27 2.41 -28.97 27.42
CA THR A 27 3.41 -28.06 28.02
C THR A 27 3.93 -26.87 27.20
N ASP A 28 3.15 -25.78 27.07
CA ASP A 28 3.58 -24.49 26.47
C ASP A 28 2.74 -23.29 26.98
N GLY A 29 2.21 -23.38 28.21
CA GLY A 29 1.16 -22.48 28.70
C GLY A 29 1.58 -21.02 28.95
N VAL A 30 2.87 -20.77 29.25
CA VAL A 30 3.37 -19.42 29.59
C VAL A 30 3.62 -18.59 28.32
N ASN A 31 4.07 -19.22 27.23
CA ASN A 31 4.45 -18.51 25.99
C ASN A 31 3.24 -18.16 25.09
N ARG A 32 2.12 -18.91 25.21
CA ARG A 32 0.93 -18.69 24.37
C ARG A 32 0.07 -17.52 24.85
N THR A 33 -0.15 -17.40 26.16
CA THR A 33 -1.00 -16.34 26.74
C THR A 33 -0.38 -14.96 26.52
N ASP A 34 0.93 -14.83 26.76
CA ASP A 34 1.66 -13.58 26.58
C ASP A 34 1.64 -13.14 25.11
N ARG A 35 1.81 -14.08 24.17
CA ARG A 35 1.69 -13.81 22.74
C ARG A 35 0.29 -13.37 22.33
N CYS A 36 -0.77 -13.98 22.89
CA CYS A 36 -2.14 -13.56 22.63
C CYS A 36 -2.40 -12.13 23.12
N ILE A 37 -1.91 -11.78 24.32
CA ILE A 37 -2.03 -10.42 24.88
C ILE A 37 -1.29 -9.42 23.99
N TYR A 38 -0.04 -9.72 23.60
CA TYR A 38 0.76 -8.85 22.75
C TYR A 38 0.10 -8.61 21.37
N MET A 39 -0.40 -9.67 20.73
CA MET A 39 -1.10 -9.55 19.45
C MET A 39 -2.37 -8.71 19.57
N GLN A 40 -3.10 -8.82 20.68
CA GLN A 40 -4.28 -8.00 20.93
C GLN A 40 -3.90 -6.52 21.11
N GLN A 41 -2.83 -6.22 21.84
CA GLN A 41 -2.33 -4.85 22.00
C GLN A 41 -1.94 -4.21 20.66
N LEU A 42 -1.33 -4.98 19.75
CA LEU A 42 -1.02 -4.51 18.40
C LEU A 42 -2.29 -4.24 17.59
N ILE A 43 -3.29 -5.12 17.65
CA ILE A 43 -4.58 -4.90 16.98
C ILE A 43 -5.21 -3.62 17.51
N ASP A 44 -5.29 -3.44 18.82
CA ASP A 44 -5.90 -2.27 19.43
C ASP A 44 -5.16 -1.00 19.00
N LYS A 45 -3.82 -0.98 19.12
CA LYS A 45 -2.96 0.15 18.73
C LYS A 45 -3.18 0.59 17.28
N TYR A 46 -3.29 -0.36 16.34
CA TYR A 46 -3.41 -0.05 14.90
C TYR A 46 -4.85 0.00 14.40
N SER A 47 -5.84 -0.33 15.23
CA SER A 47 -7.27 -0.29 14.85
C SER A 47 -8.06 0.88 15.43
N MET A 48 -7.47 1.66 16.36
CA MET A 48 -8.12 2.78 17.05
C MET A 48 -8.82 3.77 16.09
N ASP A 49 -8.21 4.07 14.94
CA ASP A 49 -8.71 5.10 14.01
C ASP A 49 -9.34 4.52 12.73
N LEU A 50 -9.57 3.20 12.67
CA LEU A 50 -10.14 2.56 11.47
C LEU A 50 -11.66 2.78 11.34
N ASP A 51 -12.36 3.12 12.42
CA ASP A 51 -13.83 3.26 12.43
C ASP A 51 -14.32 4.64 11.95
N VAL A 52 -13.41 5.46 11.42
CA VAL A 52 -13.73 6.75 10.81
C VAL A 52 -14.48 6.52 9.50
N LYS A 53 -15.78 6.78 9.50
CA LYS A 53 -16.58 6.84 8.28
C LYS A 53 -16.14 8.04 7.44
N LEU A 54 -15.31 7.78 6.44
CA LEU A 54 -14.98 8.79 5.43
C LEU A 54 -16.23 9.12 4.61
N PRO A 55 -16.42 10.40 4.25
CA PRO A 55 -17.48 10.76 3.31
C PRO A 55 -17.28 9.99 1.99
N PRO A 56 -18.36 9.60 1.29
CA PRO A 56 -18.25 8.94 0.01
C PRO A 56 -17.45 9.83 -0.95
N LYS A 57 -16.30 9.33 -1.44
CA LYS A 57 -15.58 9.97 -2.53
C LYS A 57 -16.24 9.57 -3.84
N GLU A 58 -16.54 10.55 -4.69
CA GLU A 58 -17.06 10.26 -6.03
C GLU A 58 -16.08 9.38 -6.79
N THR A 59 -16.55 8.21 -7.25
CA THR A 59 -15.73 7.29 -8.03
C THR A 59 -15.62 7.83 -9.44
N ARG A 60 -14.42 8.30 -9.80
CA ARG A 60 -14.12 8.69 -11.17
C ARG A 60 -13.90 7.44 -12.02
N MET A 61 -14.40 7.46 -13.25
CA MET A 61 -14.17 6.36 -14.19
C MET A 61 -12.87 6.54 -14.97
N ASP A 62 -12.48 7.77 -15.26
CA ASP A 62 -11.29 8.13 -16.05
C ASP A 62 -10.51 9.27 -15.39
N ASN A 63 -9.33 9.60 -15.94
CA ASN A 63 -8.43 10.63 -15.46
C ASN A 63 -7.97 10.41 -14.00
N LEU A 64 -7.73 9.15 -13.65
CA LEU A 64 -7.38 8.70 -12.31
C LEU A 64 -5.97 9.13 -11.92
N THR A 65 -5.82 9.53 -10.65
CA THR A 65 -4.54 9.71 -9.98
C THR A 65 -4.26 8.53 -9.05
N VAL A 66 -3.19 7.79 -9.32
CA VAL A 66 -2.80 6.61 -8.55
C VAL A 66 -1.55 6.88 -7.74
N VAL A 67 -1.59 6.59 -6.44
CA VAL A 67 -0.38 6.48 -5.61
C VAL A 67 0.12 5.05 -5.67
N TYR A 68 1.42 4.87 -5.90
CA TYR A 68 2.02 3.57 -6.04
C TYR A 68 3.30 3.45 -5.22
N THR A 69 3.41 2.40 -4.41
CA THR A 69 4.62 2.08 -3.65
C THR A 69 5.27 0.80 -4.17
N GLY A 70 6.60 0.75 -4.17
CA GLY A 70 7.33 -0.46 -4.58
C GLY A 70 7.59 -0.54 -6.09
N SER A 71 7.46 0.57 -6.83
CA SER A 71 7.65 0.63 -8.29
C SER A 71 9.05 0.16 -8.75
N ALA A 72 10.07 0.41 -7.94
CA ALA A 72 11.46 0.03 -8.23
C ALA A 72 11.75 -1.47 -7.99
N GLY A 73 10.79 -2.24 -7.48
CA GLY A 73 10.90 -3.69 -7.30
C GLY A 73 10.85 -4.45 -8.62
N SER A 74 11.21 -5.74 -8.60
CA SER A 74 11.19 -6.60 -9.81
C SER A 74 9.79 -6.66 -10.44
N LEU A 75 8.81 -7.19 -9.69
CA LEU A 75 7.40 -7.16 -10.10
C LEU A 75 6.89 -5.73 -10.24
N GLY A 76 7.36 -4.84 -9.37
CA GLY A 76 6.81 -3.50 -9.27
C GLY A 76 7.01 -2.65 -10.51
N SER A 77 8.07 -2.88 -11.28
CA SER A 77 8.32 -2.14 -12.53
C SER A 77 7.36 -2.55 -13.65
N TYR A 78 6.92 -3.82 -13.69
CA TYR A 78 5.92 -4.28 -14.66
C TYR A 78 4.50 -3.79 -14.30
N ILE A 79 4.19 -3.69 -13.01
CA ILE A 79 2.96 -3.04 -12.56
C ILE A 79 2.98 -1.57 -12.98
N LEU A 80 4.09 -0.85 -12.76
CA LEU A 80 4.23 0.54 -13.22
C LEU A 80 4.00 0.66 -14.73
N GLN A 81 4.56 -0.25 -15.54
CA GLN A 81 4.31 -0.28 -16.98
C GLN A 81 2.82 -0.42 -17.29
N SER A 82 2.12 -1.34 -16.62
CA SER A 82 0.69 -1.55 -16.83
C SER A 82 -0.15 -0.32 -16.47
N LEU A 83 0.25 0.43 -15.44
CA LEU A 83 -0.38 1.70 -15.06
C LEU A 83 -0.12 2.79 -16.12
N ILE A 84 1.11 2.83 -16.66
CA ILE A 84 1.47 3.73 -17.76
C ILE A 84 0.64 3.41 -19.00
N ASP A 85 0.35 2.16 -19.31
CA ASP A 85 -0.39 1.81 -20.53
C ASP A 85 -1.93 1.99 -20.38
N SER A 86 -2.44 2.13 -19.14
CA SER A 86 -3.89 2.22 -18.88
C SER A 86 -4.50 3.58 -19.25
N PRO A 87 -5.40 3.70 -20.23
CA PRO A 87 -5.95 4.99 -20.68
C PRO A 87 -6.76 5.73 -19.59
N ARG A 88 -7.22 5.02 -18.55
CA ARG A 88 -7.99 5.58 -17.44
C ARG A 88 -7.13 6.40 -16.47
N ILE A 89 -5.82 6.18 -16.46
CA ILE A 89 -4.88 6.80 -15.51
C ILE A 89 -4.18 7.97 -16.18
N SER A 90 -4.26 9.16 -15.59
CA SER A 90 -3.55 10.35 -16.07
C SER A 90 -2.32 10.67 -15.26
N LYS A 91 -2.32 10.34 -13.96
CA LYS A 91 -1.22 10.64 -13.06
C LYS A 91 -0.85 9.45 -12.19
N ILE A 92 0.45 9.18 -12.10
CA ILE A 92 1.03 8.14 -11.25
C ILE A 92 2.02 8.81 -10.31
N ILE A 93 1.87 8.59 -9.00
CA ILE A 93 2.72 9.14 -7.97
C ILE A 93 3.44 7.97 -7.29
N CYS A 94 4.70 7.77 -7.65
CA CYS A 94 5.56 6.73 -7.12
C CYS A 94 6.19 7.19 -5.79
N LEU A 95 5.82 6.57 -4.68
CA LEU A 95 6.43 6.84 -3.37
C LEU A 95 7.63 5.90 -3.15
N ASN A 96 8.79 6.51 -2.94
CA ASN A 96 10.07 5.81 -2.80
C ASN A 96 10.73 6.14 -1.46
N ARG A 97 11.43 5.15 -0.87
CA ARG A 97 12.18 5.35 0.39
C ARG A 97 13.45 6.20 0.23
N SER A 98 13.94 6.38 -0.99
CA SER A 98 15.20 7.07 -1.29
C SER A 98 14.96 8.17 -2.33
N ALA A 99 15.70 9.26 -2.17
CA ALA A 99 15.72 10.40 -3.11
C ALA A 99 16.18 10.00 -4.51
N ASP A 100 16.97 8.94 -4.64
CA ASP A 100 17.41 8.43 -5.94
C ASP A 100 16.41 7.50 -6.64
N GLY A 101 15.16 7.44 -6.13
CA GLY A 101 14.12 6.54 -6.62
C GLY A 101 13.86 6.63 -8.13
N GLN A 102 13.78 7.84 -8.69
CA GLN A 102 13.61 8.03 -10.15
C GLN A 102 14.81 7.53 -10.94
N ARG A 103 16.04 7.81 -10.48
CA ARG A 103 17.27 7.35 -11.14
C ARG A 103 17.33 5.83 -11.19
N ARG A 104 17.03 5.18 -10.05
CA ARG A 104 16.96 3.72 -9.96
C ARG A 104 15.86 3.12 -10.82
N GLN A 105 14.67 3.71 -10.81
CA GLN A 105 13.55 3.27 -11.65
C GLN A 105 13.94 3.32 -13.13
N THR A 106 14.55 4.43 -13.55
CA THR A 106 15.01 4.65 -14.92
C THR A 106 16.01 3.57 -15.34
N ALA A 107 17.05 3.33 -14.54
CA ALA A 107 18.04 2.29 -14.83
C ALA A 107 17.40 0.89 -14.90
N GLY A 108 16.48 0.58 -13.99
CA GLY A 108 15.75 -0.69 -13.95
C GLY A 108 14.76 -0.87 -15.10
N ASN A 109 14.13 0.19 -15.58
CA ASN A 109 13.24 0.14 -16.74
C ASN A 109 14.06 0.00 -18.03
N LYS A 110 15.17 0.73 -18.18
CA LYS A 110 16.08 0.63 -19.34
C LYS A 110 16.63 -0.80 -19.49
N SER A 111 17.08 -1.43 -18.41
CA SER A 111 17.60 -2.80 -18.49
C SER A 111 16.55 -3.86 -18.82
N ARG A 112 15.26 -3.54 -18.66
CA ARG A 112 14.11 -4.42 -18.92
C ARG A 112 13.34 -4.04 -20.19
N ASN A 113 13.81 -3.06 -20.96
CA ASN A 113 13.09 -2.49 -22.12
C ASN A 113 11.67 -2.01 -21.79
N LEU A 114 11.49 -1.37 -20.62
CA LEU A 114 10.22 -0.77 -20.19
C LEU A 114 10.18 0.74 -20.50
N SER A 115 8.98 1.30 -20.60
CA SER A 115 8.75 2.71 -20.88
C SER A 115 9.27 3.62 -19.77
N ILE A 116 9.70 4.81 -20.16
CA ILE A 116 10.24 5.87 -19.30
C ILE A 116 9.63 7.23 -19.68
N PRO A 117 8.29 7.39 -19.61
CA PRO A 117 7.60 8.58 -20.10
C PRO A 117 8.04 9.87 -19.40
N TRP A 118 8.58 9.78 -18.18
CA TRP A 118 9.14 10.91 -17.43
C TRP A 118 10.49 11.43 -17.96
N GLU A 119 11.17 10.69 -18.85
CA GLU A 119 12.38 11.19 -19.56
C GLU A 119 12.03 11.86 -20.90
N LEU A 120 10.79 11.73 -21.38
CA LEU A 120 10.38 12.33 -22.65
C LEU A 120 10.13 13.82 -22.47
N HIS A 121 10.96 14.66 -23.09
CA HIS A 121 10.73 16.10 -23.18
C HIS A 121 9.63 16.38 -24.22
N GLY A 122 8.36 16.39 -23.81
CA GLY A 122 7.23 16.64 -24.70
C GLY A 122 5.86 16.44 -24.05
N ASP A 123 4.82 16.39 -24.88
CA ASP A 123 3.41 16.19 -24.50
C ASP A 123 3.17 14.74 -24.05
N ALA A 124 3.77 14.37 -22.92
CA ALA A 124 3.47 13.09 -22.28
C ALA A 124 2.02 13.16 -21.81
N THR A 125 1.15 12.35 -22.42
CA THR A 125 -0.27 12.22 -22.05
C THR A 125 -0.46 11.77 -20.59
N LYS A 126 0.61 11.29 -19.95
CA LYS A 126 0.64 10.75 -18.59
C LYS A 126 1.76 11.34 -17.77
N SER A 127 1.40 11.86 -16.60
CA SER A 127 2.36 12.39 -15.63
C SER A 127 2.79 11.30 -14.66
N VAL A 128 4.08 10.95 -14.66
CA VAL A 128 4.67 10.07 -13.65
C VAL A 128 5.60 10.89 -12.76
N VAL A 129 5.28 10.95 -11.47
CA VAL A 129 6.00 11.73 -10.47
C VAL A 129 6.61 10.81 -9.44
N PHE A 130 7.85 11.10 -9.02
CA PHE A 130 8.54 10.35 -7.97
C PHE A 130 8.67 11.23 -6.73
N LEU A 131 8.20 10.74 -5.59
CA LEU A 131 8.32 11.40 -4.30
C LEU A 131 9.13 10.54 -3.35
N THR A 132 9.94 11.19 -2.51
CA THR A 132 10.62 10.51 -1.41
C THR A 132 9.70 10.51 -0.21
N ALA A 133 9.31 9.32 0.25
CA ALA A 133 8.36 9.14 1.34
C ALA A 133 8.92 8.18 2.39
N ASP A 134 8.56 8.46 3.63
CA ASP A 134 8.80 7.64 4.81
C ASP A 134 7.45 7.23 5.40
N LEU A 135 7.04 5.99 5.12
CA LEU A 135 5.75 5.45 5.56
C LEU A 135 5.63 5.30 7.09
N SER A 136 6.73 5.48 7.84
CA SER A 136 6.69 5.51 9.30
C SER A 136 6.21 6.85 9.88
N LYS A 137 6.15 7.89 9.05
CA LYS A 137 5.74 9.24 9.46
C LYS A 137 4.26 9.50 9.15
N PRO A 138 3.56 10.30 9.98
CA PRO A 138 2.14 10.59 9.78
C PRO A 138 1.79 11.20 8.43
N ASP A 139 2.65 12.08 7.91
CA ASP A 139 2.51 12.78 6.62
C ASP A 139 3.29 12.09 5.50
N LEU A 140 3.73 10.85 5.74
CA LEU A 140 4.63 10.09 4.88
C LEU A 140 5.99 10.80 4.67
N GLY A 141 6.36 11.77 5.51
CA GLY A 141 7.55 12.59 5.35
C GLY A 141 7.51 13.54 4.14
N LEU A 142 6.32 13.80 3.59
CA LEU A 142 6.13 14.63 2.40
C LEU A 142 5.91 16.11 2.73
N GLY A 143 5.65 16.43 4.00
CA GLY A 143 5.20 17.75 4.43
C GLY A 143 3.71 17.97 4.17
N GLU A 144 3.13 18.86 4.97
CA GLU A 144 1.68 19.13 5.00
C GLU A 144 1.11 19.50 3.63
N ALA A 145 1.82 20.33 2.85
CA ALA A 145 1.34 20.81 1.56
C ALA A 145 1.20 19.68 0.52
N ILE A 146 2.21 18.82 0.39
CA ILE A 146 2.17 17.71 -0.58
C ILE A 146 1.20 16.64 -0.09
N TYR A 147 1.26 16.31 1.21
CA TYR A 147 0.37 15.31 1.80
C TYR A 147 -1.10 15.71 1.68
N GLY A 148 -1.45 16.96 1.99
CA GLY A 148 -2.81 17.49 1.82
C GLY A 148 -3.29 17.43 0.36
N GLN A 149 -2.42 17.71 -0.60
CA GLN A 149 -2.75 17.52 -2.02
C GLN A 149 -3.04 16.06 -2.37
N LEU A 150 -2.28 15.11 -1.82
CA LEU A 150 -2.52 13.69 -2.05
C LEU A 150 -3.89 13.26 -1.51
N LEU A 151 -4.26 13.68 -0.30
CA LEU A 151 -5.55 13.34 0.31
C LEU A 151 -6.74 13.74 -0.56
N VAL A 152 -6.63 14.87 -1.25
CA VAL A 152 -7.70 15.36 -2.14
C VAL A 152 -7.64 14.68 -3.51
N THR A 153 -6.46 14.57 -4.10
CA THR A 153 -6.31 14.24 -5.53
C THR A 153 -6.26 12.75 -5.84
N VAL A 154 -5.80 11.91 -4.91
CA VAL A 154 -5.54 10.49 -5.17
C VAL A 154 -6.83 9.69 -5.18
N ASP A 155 -7.08 8.97 -6.26
CA ASP A 155 -8.27 8.15 -6.44
C ASP A 155 -8.03 6.70 -5.96
N GLU A 156 -6.84 6.16 -6.23
CA GLU A 156 -6.49 4.79 -5.87
C GLU A 156 -5.05 4.71 -5.31
N MET A 157 -4.84 3.76 -4.39
CA MET A 157 -3.52 3.46 -3.83
C MET A 157 -3.17 1.99 -4.07
N ILE A 158 -2.01 1.75 -4.67
CA ILE A 158 -1.45 0.42 -4.89
C ILE A 158 -0.22 0.27 -3.98
N GLN A 159 -0.25 -0.75 -3.12
CA GLN A 159 0.85 -1.06 -2.20
C GLN A 159 1.53 -2.36 -2.63
N ASN A 160 2.71 -2.25 -3.26
CA ASN A 160 3.55 -3.40 -3.60
C ASN A 160 4.95 -3.33 -2.92
N ALA A 161 5.16 -2.35 -2.04
CA ALA A 161 6.35 -2.25 -1.22
C ALA A 161 6.24 -3.17 0.01
N TRP A 162 6.49 -4.47 -0.17
CA TRP A 162 6.67 -5.40 0.95
C TRP A 162 8.14 -5.78 1.11
N LYS A 163 8.60 -5.87 2.36
CA LYS A 163 9.93 -6.41 2.65
C LYS A 163 9.83 -7.92 2.57
N VAL A 164 10.40 -8.51 1.52
CA VAL A 164 10.50 -9.97 1.38
C VAL A 164 11.64 -10.44 2.27
N ASP A 165 11.34 -10.60 3.56
CA ASP A 165 12.24 -11.18 4.56
C ASP A 165 11.43 -12.12 5.44
N PHE A 166 11.55 -13.42 5.17
CA PHE A 166 10.77 -14.46 5.83
C PHE A 166 11.26 -14.77 7.26
N ASN A 167 12.37 -14.16 7.69
CA ASN A 167 12.96 -14.37 9.01
C ASN A 167 12.63 -13.26 10.01
N HIS A 168 11.80 -12.28 9.63
CA HIS A 168 11.39 -11.21 10.52
C HIS A 168 10.48 -11.71 11.64
N THR A 169 10.91 -11.51 12.89
CA THR A 169 10.06 -11.62 14.07
C THR A 169 9.19 -10.36 14.20
N ILE A 170 7.99 -10.52 14.75
CA ILE A 170 7.16 -9.39 15.16
C ILE A 170 7.74 -8.91 16.48
N GLU A 171 8.53 -7.83 16.46
CA GLU A 171 8.99 -7.13 17.67
C GLU A 171 7.91 -6.17 18.17
#